data_AF-A0A1A8E3P6-F1
#
_entry.id   AF-A0A1A8E3P6-F1
#
_cell.length_a   1.000
_cell.length_b   1.000
_cell.length_c   1.000
_cell.angle_alpha   90.00
_cell.angle_beta   90.00
_cell.angle_gamma   90.00
#
_symmetry.space_group_name_H-M   'P 1'
#
loop_
_entity.id
_entity.type
_entity.pdbx_description
1 polymer ?
#
loop_
_entity_poly.entity_id
_entity_poly.type
_entity_poly.pdbx_seq_one_letter_code
_entity_poly.pdbx_strand_id
1 'polypeptide(L)'
;VLTSKVGGLMAFAQKRSTCIGCKAVLKTDAAVCDFCKKKESELYQKEIFHLNTLEERFSRLWTQCQRCQGSLHEDVLCTSRDCPIFYMRKKVQKDLDDQSKLVSRFGW
;
A
#
# COMPACT_ATOMS: atom_id res chain seq x y z
N VAL A 1 -12.19 -12.23 -3.43
CA VAL A 1 -12.31 -12.46 -1.97
C VAL A 1 -10.97 -12.11 -1.33
N LEU A 2 -10.91 -11.05 -0.53
CA LEU A 2 -9.71 -10.72 0.26
C LEU A 2 -9.70 -11.65 1.47
N THR A 3 -8.93 -12.74 1.39
CA THR A 3 -8.80 -13.68 2.50
C THR A 3 -7.96 -13.06 3.63
N SER A 4 -8.34 -13.31 4.89
CA SER A 4 -7.58 -12.83 6.06
C SER A 4 -6.12 -13.30 5.99
N LYS A 5 -5.18 -12.39 6.27
CA LYS A 5 -3.73 -12.68 6.35
C LYS A 5 -3.40 -13.67 7.49
N VAL A 6 -4.36 -13.94 8.39
CA VAL A 6 -4.24 -14.86 9.52
C VAL A 6 -5.39 -15.85 9.44
N GLY A 7 -5.08 -17.11 9.20
CA GLY A 7 -6.01 -18.24 9.07
C GLY A 7 -5.21 -19.54 8.90
N GLY A 8 -5.84 -20.71 9.05
CA GLY A 8 -5.15 -22.00 9.17
C GLY A 8 -4.05 -22.24 8.13
N LEU A 9 -4.35 -22.14 6.84
CA LEU A 9 -3.36 -22.32 5.76
C LEU A 9 -2.44 -21.10 5.57
N MET A 10 -2.95 -19.89 5.75
CA MET A 10 -2.17 -18.65 5.54
C MET A 10 -1.11 -18.42 6.62
N ALA A 11 -1.25 -19.06 7.78
CA ALA A 11 -0.26 -19.02 8.86
C ALA A 11 1.08 -19.67 8.48
N PHE A 12 1.09 -20.60 7.51
CA PHE A 12 2.29 -21.31 7.07
C PHE A 12 2.85 -20.79 5.73
N ALA A 13 2.20 -19.79 5.13
CA ALA A 13 2.63 -19.23 3.85
C ALA A 13 3.83 -18.29 4.05
N GLN A 14 4.97 -18.64 3.45
CA GLN A 14 6.12 -17.75 3.39
C GLN A 14 6.07 -16.88 2.13
N LYS A 15 6.03 -15.56 2.31
CA LYS A 15 6.10 -14.60 1.21
C LYS A 15 7.54 -14.52 0.69
N ARG A 16 7.76 -14.90 -0.56
CA ARG A 16 9.05 -14.68 -1.25
C ARG A 16 9.07 -13.34 -1.95
N SER A 17 10.23 -12.69 -1.97
CA SER A 17 10.46 -11.46 -2.72
C SER A 17 10.39 -11.76 -4.24
N THR A 18 9.80 -10.83 -4.99
CA THR A 18 9.68 -10.92 -6.44
C THR A 18 10.14 -9.62 -7.08
N CYS A 19 10.70 -9.72 -8.29
CA CYS A 19 11.08 -8.58 -9.10
C CYS A 19 9.84 -7.75 -9.46
N ILE A 20 9.89 -6.43 -9.25
CA ILE A 20 8.77 -5.53 -9.53
C ILE A 20 8.40 -5.53 -11.01
N GLY A 21 9.41 -5.56 -11.90
CA GLY A 21 9.22 -5.49 -13.35
C GLY A 21 8.70 -6.80 -13.97
N CYS A 22 9.39 -7.92 -13.75
CA CYS A 22 9.08 -9.19 -14.44
C CYS A 22 8.44 -10.26 -13.56
N LYS A 23 8.21 -10.00 -12.27
CA LYS A 23 7.63 -10.94 -11.28
C LYS A 23 8.43 -12.21 -11.02
N ALA A 24 9.66 -12.31 -11.52
CA ALA A 24 10.58 -13.40 -11.18
C ALA A 24 10.87 -13.43 -9.68
N VAL A 25 10.95 -14.63 -9.09
CA VAL A 25 11.28 -14.82 -7.67
C VAL A 25 12.75 -14.46 -7.44
N LEU A 26 13.02 -13.67 -6.40
CA LEU A 26 14.36 -13.23 -6.04
C LEU A 26 14.88 -14.02 -4.82
N LYS A 27 16.20 -14.17 -4.73
CA LYS A 27 16.87 -14.77 -3.58
C LYS A 27 17.13 -13.76 -2.45
N THR A 28 17.23 -12.48 -2.80
CA THR A 28 17.45 -11.35 -1.91
C THR A 28 16.22 -10.45 -1.89
N ASP A 29 16.14 -9.51 -0.96
CA ASP A 29 15.03 -8.56 -0.85
C ASP A 29 15.10 -7.37 -1.83
N ALA A 30 16.01 -7.43 -2.81
CA ALA A 30 16.18 -6.40 -3.85
C ALA A 30 14.87 -6.11 -4.60
N ALA A 31 14.66 -4.86 -5.03
CA ALA A 31 13.46 -4.45 -5.77
C ALA A 31 13.34 -5.10 -7.16
N VAL A 32 14.47 -5.23 -7.87
CA VAL A 32 14.55 -5.68 -9.27
C VAL A 32 15.59 -6.80 -9.44
N CYS A 33 15.41 -7.65 -10.47
CA CYS A 33 16.44 -8.61 -10.88
C CYS A 33 17.49 -7.95 -11.77
N ASP A 34 18.62 -8.62 -11.97
CA ASP A 34 19.75 -8.13 -12.78
C ASP A 34 19.35 -7.76 -14.22
N PHE A 35 18.39 -8.49 -14.81
CA PHE A 35 17.86 -8.17 -16.15
C PHE A 35 17.04 -6.89 -16.18
N CYS A 36 16.24 -6.65 -15.14
CA CYS A 36 15.39 -5.46 -15.03
C CYS A 36 16.14 -4.23 -14.51
N LYS A 37 17.37 -4.39 -14.02
CA LYS A 37 18.20 -3.30 -13.48
C LYS A 37 18.42 -2.16 -14.47
N LYS A 38 18.49 -2.47 -15.77
CA LYS A 38 18.59 -1.46 -16.85
C LYS A 38 17.38 -0.50 -16.91
N LYS A 39 16.22 -0.93 -16.41
CA LYS A 39 14.95 -0.17 -16.37
C LYS A 39 14.58 0.23 -14.95
N GLU A 40 15.51 0.15 -14.00
CA GLU A 40 15.26 0.41 -12.59
C GLU A 40 14.73 1.83 -12.34
N SER A 41 15.30 2.83 -13.02
CA SER A 41 14.86 4.23 -12.90
C SER A 41 13.41 4.45 -13.37
N GLU A 42 13.02 3.81 -14.47
CA GLU A 42 11.65 3.87 -15.01
C GLU A 42 10.66 3.18 -14.06
N LEU A 43 11.03 2.00 -13.54
CA LEU A 43 10.22 1.27 -12.57
C LEU A 43 10.06 2.06 -11.27
N TYR A 44 11.13 2.64 -10.75
CA TYR A 44 11.09 3.45 -9.54
C TYR A 44 10.17 4.67 -9.69
N GLN A 45 10.32 5.43 -10.80
CA GLN A 45 9.47 6.60 -11.07
C GLN A 45 7.98 6.23 -11.11
N LYS A 46 7.65 5.10 -11.72
CA LYS A 46 6.27 4.60 -11.77
C LYS A 46 5.72 4.29 -10.37
N GLU A 47 6.49 3.59 -9.55
CA GLU A 47 6.04 3.19 -8.21
C GLU A 47 5.95 4.39 -7.25
N ILE A 48 6.84 5.38 -7.37
CA ILE A 48 6.78 6.64 -6.63
C ILE A 48 5.57 7.48 -7.03
N PHE A 49 5.29 7.60 -8.33
CA PHE A 49 4.10 8.30 -8.81
C PHE A 49 2.81 7.66 -8.27
N HIS A 50 2.78 6.33 -8.21
CA HIS A 50 1.66 5.61 -7.62
C HIS A 50 1.54 5.88 -6.10
N LEU A 51 2.66 5.89 -5.37
CA LEU A 51 2.69 6.23 -3.95
C LEU A 51 2.11 7.64 -3.70
N ASN A 52 2.58 8.64 -4.45
CA ASN A 52 2.09 10.03 -4.34
C ASN A 52 0.57 10.11 -4.56
N THR A 53 0.04 9.35 -5.53
CA THR A 53 -1.41 9.31 -5.79
C THR A 53 -2.19 8.72 -4.60
N LEU A 54 -1.64 7.70 -3.94
CA LEU A 54 -2.24 7.10 -2.75
C LEU A 54 -2.17 8.04 -1.54
N GLU A 55 -1.07 8.78 -1.36
CA GLU A 55 -0.92 9.77 -0.29
C GLU A 55 -1.92 10.92 -0.42
N GLU A 56 -2.10 11.46 -1.63
CA GLU A 56 -3.09 12.50 -1.89
C GLU A 56 -4.50 11.99 -1.55
N ARG A 57 -4.83 10.79 -2.01
CA ARG A 57 -6.13 10.17 -1.76
C ARG A 57 -6.36 9.89 -0.28
N PHE A 58 -5.34 9.41 0.43
CA PHE A 58 -5.39 9.19 1.87
C PHE A 58 -5.67 10.50 2.60
N SER A 59 -4.90 11.55 2.29
CA SER A 59 -5.02 12.88 2.90
C SER A 59 -6.43 13.45 2.72
N ARG A 60 -6.95 13.41 1.48
CA ARG A 60 -8.30 13.91 1.16
C ARG A 60 -9.39 13.18 1.94
N LEU A 61 -9.38 11.85 1.95
CA LEU A 61 -10.41 11.05 2.63
C LEU A 61 -10.34 11.22 4.16
N TRP A 62 -9.13 11.25 4.73
CA TRP A 62 -8.97 11.38 6.17
C TRP A 62 -9.40 12.76 6.68
N THR A 63 -9.01 13.83 5.98
CA THR A 63 -9.46 15.19 6.31
C THR A 63 -10.98 15.34 6.14
N GLN A 64 -11.59 14.70 5.14
CA GLN A 64 -13.06 14.67 5.01
C GLN A 64 -13.72 14.02 6.23
N CYS A 65 -13.18 12.92 6.74
CA CYS A 65 -13.70 12.30 7.95
C CYS A 65 -13.56 13.19 9.20
N GLN A 66 -12.41 13.85 9.38
CA GLN A 66 -12.21 14.78 10.50
C GLN A 66 -13.19 15.96 10.46
N ARG A 67 -13.43 16.53 9.26
CA ARG A 67 -14.46 17.57 9.07
C ARG A 67 -15.86 17.08 9.37
N CYS A 68 -16.21 15.85 8.96
CA CYS A 68 -17.51 15.24 9.25
C CYS A 68 -17.71 14.99 10.75
N GLN A 69 -16.64 14.65 11.49
CA GLN A 69 -16.67 14.47 12.93
C GLN A 69 -16.76 15.81 13.68
N GLY A 70 -16.11 16.86 13.17
CA GLY A 70 -16.01 18.17 13.83
C GLY A 70 -14.86 18.30 14.82
N SER A 71 -14.01 17.28 14.96
CA SER A 71 -12.82 17.28 15.82
C SER A 71 -11.57 17.02 15.00
N LEU A 72 -10.52 17.81 15.24
CA LEU A 72 -9.19 17.61 14.64
C LEU A 72 -8.22 16.91 15.60
N HIS A 73 -8.55 16.89 16.89
CA HIS A 73 -7.67 16.42 17.96
C HIS A 73 -8.05 15.04 18.49
N GLU A 74 -9.26 14.57 18.20
CA GLU A 74 -9.75 13.25 18.62
C GLU A 74 -9.76 12.25 17.46
N ASP A 75 -9.79 10.97 17.81
CA ASP A 75 -9.80 9.89 16.82
C ASP A 75 -11.13 9.77 16.07
N VAL A 76 -11.06 9.49 14.77
CA VAL A 76 -12.23 9.29 13.91
C VAL A 76 -12.79 7.86 14.04
N LEU A 77 -13.70 7.63 15.00
CA LEU A 77 -14.31 6.32 15.30
C LEU A 77 -15.60 5.98 14.52
N CYS A 78 -15.90 6.68 13.42
CA CYS A 78 -17.14 6.46 12.63
C CYS A 78 -17.26 5.02 12.05
N THR A 79 -18.44 4.40 12.15
CA THR A 79 -18.76 3.06 11.62
C THR A 79 -19.97 3.02 10.67
N SER A 80 -20.41 4.19 10.17
CA SER A 80 -21.56 4.28 9.26
C SER A 80 -21.33 3.49 7.97
N ARG A 81 -22.19 2.50 7.73
CA ARG A 81 -22.14 1.61 6.56
C ARG A 81 -22.65 2.28 5.28
N ASP A 82 -23.49 3.31 5.42
CA ASP A 82 -24.04 4.08 4.31
C ASP A 82 -23.08 5.20 3.84
N CYS A 83 -22.02 5.47 4.62
CA CYS A 83 -20.98 6.41 4.21
C CYS A 83 -20.03 5.74 3.19
N PRO A 84 -19.90 6.27 1.96
CA PRO A 84 -19.00 5.69 0.96
C PRO A 84 -17.52 5.75 1.40
N ILE A 85 -17.16 6.72 2.25
CA ILE A 85 -15.79 6.90 2.74
C ILE A 85 -15.37 5.80 3.73
N PHE A 86 -16.32 5.17 4.45
CA PHE A 86 -16.00 4.26 5.56
C PHE A 86 -15.08 3.10 5.15
N TYR A 87 -15.39 2.43 4.04
CA TYR A 87 -14.52 1.37 3.51
C TYR A 87 -13.35 1.93 2.70
N MET A 88 -13.55 3.04 1.99
CA MET A 88 -12.50 3.67 1.17
C MET A 88 -11.30 4.12 2.00
N ARG A 89 -11.52 4.73 3.18
CA ARG A 89 -10.42 5.18 4.06
C ARG A 89 -9.57 4.01 4.55
N LYS A 90 -10.19 2.88 4.89
CA LYS A 90 -9.49 1.67 5.34
C LYS A 90 -8.72 1.02 4.21
N LYS A 91 -9.31 0.98 3.01
CA LYS A 91 -8.64 0.46 1.81
C LYS A 91 -7.41 1.29 1.45
N VAL A 92 -7.55 2.62 1.33
CA VAL A 92 -6.41 3.47 0.92
C VAL A 92 -5.29 3.46 1.96
N GLN A 93 -5.61 3.36 3.25
CA GLN A 93 -4.61 3.20 4.31
C GLN A 93 -3.77 1.93 4.11
N LYS A 94 -4.42 0.81 3.78
CA LYS A 94 -3.73 -0.46 3.52
C LYS A 94 -2.94 -0.42 2.20
N ASP A 95 -3.54 0.11 1.14
CA ASP A 95 -2.90 0.23 -0.16
C ASP A 95 -1.64 1.12 -0.07
N LEU A 96 -1.70 2.21 0.70
CA LEU A 96 -0.56 3.10 0.96
C LEU A 96 0.56 2.40 1.74
N ASP A 97 0.23 1.66 2.81
CA ASP A 97 1.21 0.88 3.59
C ASP A 97 1.90 -0.21 2.75
N ASP A 98 1.11 -0.94 1.94
CA ASP A 98 1.64 -1.97 1.05
C ASP A 98 2.53 -1.35 -0.06
N GLN A 99 2.18 -0.18 -0.60
CA GLN A 99 2.98 0.53 -1.61
C GLN A 99 4.27 1.15 -1.04
N SER A 100 4.20 1.74 0.16
CA SER A 100 5.37 2.30 0.85
C SER A 100 6.44 1.23 1.09
N LYS A 101 6.02 0.03 1.53
CA LYS A 101 6.90 -1.15 1.68
C LYS A 101 7.48 -1.66 0.36
N LEU A 102 6.79 -1.45 -0.75
CA LEU A 102 7.29 -1.83 -2.07
C LEU A 102 8.39 -0.85 -2.51
N VAL A 103 8.15 0.45 -2.36
CA VAL A 103 9.10 1.52 -2.72
C VAL A 103 10.36 1.46 -1.85
N SER A 104 10.25 1.14 -0.56
CA SER A 104 11.40 1.03 0.35
C SER A 104 12.43 -0.02 -0.08
N ARG A 105 12.07 -0.96 -0.98
CA ARG A 105 12.99 -1.98 -1.51
C ARG A 105 14.03 -1.44 -2.49
N PHE A 106 13.84 -0.25 -3.05
CA PHE A 106 14.79 0.35 -3.98
C PHE A 106 16.03 0.92 -3.28
N GLY A 107 16.05 0.97 -1.94
CA GLY A 107 17.14 1.55 -1.16
C GLY A 107 17.07 3.08 -1.18
N TRP A 108 16.99 3.67 0.00
CA TRP A 108 17.19 5.10 0.23
C TRP A 108 18.25 5.24 1.31
#